data_AF-U6BRY6-F1
#
_entry.id   AF-U6BRY6-F1
#
_cell.length_a   1.000
_cell.length_b   1.000
_cell.length_c   1.000
_cell.angle_alpha   90.00
_cell.angle_beta   90.00
_cell.angle_gamma   90.00
#
_symmetry.space_group_name_H-M   'P 1'
#
loop_
_entity.id
_entity.type
_entity.pdbx_description
1 polymer ?
#
loop_
_entity_poly.entity_id
_entity_poly.type
_entity_poly.pdbx_seq_one_letter_code
_entity_poly.pdbx_strand_id
1 'polypeptide(L)'
;ADGSKVHYDYLLITTGPKLAFENVPGSDPHEGPIQSVCTVDHAEKAYQDYQALLAEPGPIVIGAMAGASCFGPAYEYAMIVASDLKKRGMRDKIPSFTFVTSEPYLGHLGIQGVGDSTGILTKGLKEEGIEAHTNCKITKVEDGKMFVTQVNDKGEV
;
A
#
# COMPACT_ATOMS: atom_id res chain seq x y z
N ALA A 1 10.43 -6.15 26.67
CA ALA A 1 11.65 -5.69 27.35
C ALA A 1 12.03 -6.70 28.42
N ASP A 2 13.31 -6.96 28.60
CA ASP A 2 13.84 -7.96 29.57
C ASP A 2 13.92 -7.44 31.02
N GLY A 3 13.53 -6.18 31.26
CA GLY A 3 13.51 -5.55 32.58
C GLY A 3 14.82 -4.83 32.97
N SER A 4 15.84 -4.89 32.13
CA SER A 4 17.09 -4.13 32.34
C SER A 4 16.88 -2.61 32.28
N LYS A 5 17.76 -1.85 32.96
CA LYS A 5 17.74 -0.38 32.97
C LYS A 5 19.10 0.14 32.55
N VAL A 6 19.12 1.14 31.67
CA VAL A 6 20.33 1.80 31.18
C VAL A 6 20.25 3.28 31.54
N HIS A 7 21.25 3.81 32.25
CA HIS A 7 21.39 5.24 32.53
C HIS A 7 22.09 5.94 31.36
N TYR A 8 21.70 7.17 31.06
CA TYR A 8 22.35 8.00 30.04
C TYR A 8 22.43 9.46 30.51
N ASP A 9 23.49 10.17 30.11
CA ASP A 9 23.59 11.62 30.31
C ASP A 9 22.77 12.38 29.25
N TYR A 10 22.74 11.84 28.03
CA TYR A 10 21.97 12.36 26.91
C TYR A 10 21.32 11.20 26.14
N LEU A 11 20.10 11.41 25.64
CA LEU A 11 19.36 10.46 24.82
C LEU A 11 18.95 11.11 23.50
N LEU A 12 19.27 10.44 22.39
CA LEU A 12 18.77 10.74 21.06
C LEU A 12 17.87 9.60 20.59
N ILE A 13 16.61 9.91 20.26
CA ILE A 13 15.62 8.90 19.85
C ILE A 13 15.58 8.84 18.32
N THR A 14 15.92 7.67 17.77
CA THR A 14 15.95 7.40 16.31
C THR A 14 15.27 6.07 15.97
N THR A 15 14.16 5.77 16.64
CA THR A 15 13.48 4.45 16.57
C THR A 15 12.67 4.22 15.29
N GLY A 16 12.60 5.20 14.39
CA GLY A 16 11.80 5.09 13.16
C GLY A 16 10.29 5.00 13.42
N PRO A 17 9.50 4.54 12.42
CA PRO A 17 8.05 4.45 12.53
C PRO A 17 7.58 3.17 13.21
N LYS A 18 6.54 3.28 14.04
CA LYS A 18 5.65 2.15 14.34
C LYS A 18 4.70 1.99 13.15
N LEU A 19 4.60 0.79 12.59
CA LEU A 19 3.62 0.48 11.54
C LEU A 19 2.25 0.28 12.19
N ALA A 20 1.37 1.27 12.03
CA ALA A 20 0.10 1.35 12.76
C ALA A 20 -1.04 0.58 12.07
N PHE A 21 -0.86 -0.73 11.85
CA PHE A 21 -1.89 -1.59 11.25
C PHE A 21 -3.18 -1.62 12.08
N GLU A 22 -3.09 -1.39 13.40
CA GLU A 22 -4.25 -1.31 14.29
C GLU A 22 -5.27 -0.22 13.92
N ASN A 23 -4.87 0.76 13.10
CA ASN A 23 -5.77 1.81 12.62
C ASN A 23 -6.84 1.27 11.66
N VAL A 24 -6.60 0.13 11.03
CA VAL A 24 -7.52 -0.55 10.11
C VAL A 24 -7.61 -2.02 10.52
N PRO A 25 -8.67 -2.42 11.24
CA PRO A 25 -8.85 -3.81 11.69
C PRO A 25 -8.71 -4.81 10.54
N GLY A 26 -7.91 -5.87 10.74
CA GLY A 26 -7.63 -6.91 9.75
C GLY A 26 -6.58 -6.53 8.69
N SER A 27 -5.95 -5.34 8.79
CA SER A 27 -4.91 -4.91 7.84
C SER A 27 -3.50 -5.35 8.20
N ASP A 28 -3.31 -5.95 9.38
CA ASP A 28 -2.01 -6.50 9.77
C ASP A 28 -1.64 -7.65 8.82
N PRO A 29 -0.40 -7.69 8.29
CA PRO A 29 0.06 -8.74 7.39
C PRO A 29 -0.17 -10.18 7.89
N HIS A 30 -0.31 -10.39 9.20
CA HIS A 30 -0.56 -11.67 9.82
C HIS A 30 -2.04 -12.03 9.99
N GLU A 31 -2.96 -11.08 9.79
CA GLU A 31 -4.41 -11.26 10.02
C GLU A 31 -5.21 -11.49 8.73
N GLY A 32 -4.63 -11.24 7.55
CA GLY A 32 -5.37 -11.32 6.30
C GLY A 32 -4.50 -11.23 5.04
N PRO A 33 -5.14 -10.97 3.87
CA PRO A 33 -4.46 -10.96 2.57
C PRO A 33 -3.72 -9.63 2.27
N ILE A 34 -3.87 -8.62 3.13
CA ILE A 34 -3.21 -7.32 2.94
C ILE A 34 -1.79 -7.40 3.49
N GLN A 35 -0.81 -7.28 2.61
CA GLN A 35 0.61 -7.36 2.95
C GLN A 35 1.26 -5.97 3.03
N SER A 36 2.48 -5.92 3.59
CA SER A 36 3.30 -4.70 3.71
C SER A 36 4.70 -4.95 3.15
N VAL A 37 5.37 -3.88 2.71
CA VAL A 37 6.78 -3.92 2.26
C VAL A 37 7.68 -2.92 3.00
N CYS A 38 7.23 -2.41 4.15
CA CYS A 38 7.98 -1.41 4.91
C CYS A 38 9.21 -1.98 5.65
N THR A 39 9.22 -3.29 5.91
CA THR A 39 10.35 -4.04 6.49
C THR A 39 10.68 -5.23 5.59
N VAL A 40 11.89 -5.76 5.72
CA VAL A 40 12.31 -6.95 4.96
C VAL A 40 11.46 -8.17 5.32
N ASP A 41 11.16 -8.38 6.59
CA ASP A 41 10.32 -9.50 7.05
C ASP A 41 8.93 -9.46 6.41
N HIS A 42 8.30 -8.28 6.35
CA HIS A 42 7.01 -8.14 5.67
C HIS A 42 7.14 -8.29 4.16
N ALA A 43 8.21 -7.78 3.55
CA ALA A 43 8.44 -7.89 2.10
C ALA A 43 8.64 -9.35 1.64
N GLU A 44 9.36 -10.17 2.40
CA GLU A 44 9.51 -11.60 2.13
C GLU A 44 8.17 -12.32 2.22
N LYS A 45 7.34 -11.99 3.23
CA LYS A 45 5.99 -12.52 3.34
C LYS A 45 5.10 -12.07 2.17
N ALA A 46 5.18 -10.80 1.77
CA ALA A 46 4.45 -10.29 0.61
C ALA A 46 4.82 -11.03 -0.68
N TYR A 47 6.09 -11.41 -0.83
CA TYR A 47 6.54 -12.22 -1.95
C TYR A 47 5.97 -13.64 -1.94
N GLN A 48 5.85 -14.27 -0.76
CA GLN A 48 5.20 -15.58 -0.62
C GLN A 48 3.74 -15.52 -1.06
N ASP A 49 2.99 -14.51 -0.60
CA ASP A 49 1.60 -14.28 -0.99
C ASP A 49 1.49 -13.95 -2.50
N TYR A 50 2.46 -13.23 -3.07
CA TYR A 50 2.54 -13.01 -4.51
C TYR A 50 2.78 -14.32 -5.29
N GLN A 51 3.62 -15.25 -4.79
CA GLN A 51 3.75 -16.58 -5.39
C GLN A 51 2.44 -17.37 -5.32
N ALA A 52 1.67 -17.25 -4.23
CA ALA A 52 0.36 -17.87 -4.12
C ALA A 52 -0.63 -17.29 -5.15
N LEU A 53 -0.63 -15.97 -5.34
CA LEU A 53 -1.41 -15.30 -6.40
C LEU A 53 -1.02 -15.80 -7.80
N LEU A 54 0.26 -16.06 -8.06
CA LEU A 54 0.69 -16.61 -9.35
C LEU A 54 0.17 -18.04 -9.57
N ALA A 55 0.01 -18.82 -8.51
CA ALA A 55 -0.55 -20.17 -8.57
C ALA A 55 -2.08 -20.14 -8.74
N GLU A 56 -2.77 -19.22 -8.06
CA GLU A 56 -4.21 -19.02 -8.12
C GLU A 56 -4.54 -17.54 -8.37
N PRO A 57 -4.62 -17.11 -9.64
CA PRO A 57 -4.86 -15.71 -10.00
C PRO A 57 -6.15 -15.16 -9.41
N GLY A 58 -6.06 -13.96 -8.83
CA GLY A 58 -7.16 -13.27 -8.18
C GLY A 58 -7.02 -11.74 -8.24
N PRO A 59 -7.96 -11.00 -7.67
CA PRO A 59 -7.93 -9.54 -7.63
C PRO A 59 -6.68 -9.00 -6.92
N ILE A 60 -6.12 -7.90 -7.43
CA ILE A 60 -5.01 -7.19 -6.81
C ILE A 60 -5.48 -5.82 -6.34
N VAL A 61 -5.17 -5.48 -5.09
CA VAL A 61 -5.31 -4.12 -4.55
C VAL A 61 -3.98 -3.71 -3.93
N ILE A 62 -3.38 -2.62 -4.43
CA ILE A 62 -2.14 -2.01 -3.90
C ILE A 62 -2.44 -0.55 -3.58
N GLY A 63 -1.77 0.04 -2.59
CA GLY A 63 -2.15 1.38 -2.19
C GLY A 63 -1.47 1.92 -0.94
N ALA A 64 -2.04 3.02 -0.45
CA ALA A 64 -1.62 3.70 0.78
C ALA A 64 -2.84 4.00 1.67
N MET A 65 -2.76 3.58 2.93
CA MET A 65 -3.79 3.78 3.95
C MET A 65 -3.92 5.27 4.35
N ALA A 66 -5.07 5.64 4.91
CA ALA A 66 -5.24 6.96 5.52
C ALA A 66 -4.21 7.21 6.62
N GLY A 67 -3.59 8.40 6.60
CA GLY A 67 -2.50 8.76 7.51
C GLY A 67 -1.11 8.28 7.08
N ALA A 68 -1.00 7.59 5.94
CA ALA A 68 0.30 7.29 5.36
C ALA A 68 1.06 8.58 5.00
N SER A 69 2.38 8.51 5.12
CA SER A 69 3.31 9.59 4.72
C SER A 69 4.32 9.14 3.66
N CYS A 70 4.30 7.86 3.29
CA CYS A 70 5.26 7.24 2.38
C CYS A 70 4.53 6.64 1.17
N PHE A 71 4.20 7.47 0.19
CA PHE A 71 3.37 7.09 -0.96
C PHE A 71 4.17 6.52 -2.14
N GLY A 72 5.41 7.00 -2.33
CA GLY A 72 6.28 6.57 -3.44
C GLY A 72 6.41 5.04 -3.57
N PRO A 73 6.69 4.30 -2.47
CA PRO A 73 6.77 2.85 -2.51
C PRO A 73 5.48 2.15 -2.93
N ALA A 74 4.30 2.73 -2.67
CA ALA A 74 3.04 2.15 -3.13
C ALA A 74 2.93 2.18 -4.67
N TYR A 75 3.30 3.30 -5.28
CA TYR A 75 3.37 3.42 -6.75
C TYR A 75 4.44 2.49 -7.33
N GLU A 76 5.64 2.48 -6.76
CA GLU A 76 6.72 1.58 -7.17
C GLU A 76 6.24 0.12 -7.15
N TYR A 77 5.66 -0.32 -6.03
CA TYR A 77 5.23 -1.69 -5.83
C TYR A 77 4.14 -2.11 -6.84
N ALA A 78 3.16 -1.22 -7.11
CA ALA A 78 2.15 -1.46 -8.14
C ALA A 78 2.78 -1.66 -9.53
N MET A 79 3.72 -0.79 -9.90
CA MET A 79 4.38 -0.84 -11.22
C MET A 79 5.27 -2.07 -11.38
N ILE A 80 6.04 -2.46 -10.35
CA ILE A 80 6.91 -3.64 -10.44
C ILE A 80 6.10 -4.94 -10.43
N VAL A 81 4.98 -5.01 -9.70
CA VAL A 81 4.06 -6.16 -9.75
C VAL A 81 3.45 -6.30 -11.15
N ALA A 82 2.98 -5.19 -11.74
CA ALA A 82 2.46 -5.21 -13.11
C ALA A 82 3.53 -5.62 -14.13
N SER A 83 4.75 -5.13 -13.98
CA SER A 83 5.91 -5.51 -14.81
C SER A 83 6.22 -7.01 -14.69
N ASP A 84 6.27 -7.57 -13.48
CA ASP A 84 6.60 -8.97 -13.27
C ASP A 84 5.49 -9.90 -13.79
N LEU A 85 4.22 -9.54 -13.60
CA LEU A 85 3.09 -10.25 -14.19
C LEU A 85 3.17 -10.29 -15.72
N LYS A 86 3.57 -9.19 -16.38
CA LYS A 86 3.81 -9.16 -17.83
C LYS A 86 4.97 -10.07 -18.23
N LYS A 87 6.10 -10.02 -17.52
CA LYS A 87 7.28 -10.88 -17.77
C LYS A 87 6.93 -12.37 -17.68
N ARG A 88 6.00 -12.73 -16.79
CA ARG A 88 5.53 -14.11 -16.60
C ARG A 88 4.40 -14.54 -17.54
N GLY A 89 3.85 -13.62 -18.35
CA GLY A 89 2.64 -13.90 -19.15
C GLY A 89 1.42 -14.22 -18.28
N MET A 90 1.30 -13.56 -17.13
CA MET A 90 0.25 -13.79 -16.13
C MET A 90 -0.68 -12.58 -15.96
N ARG A 91 -0.35 -11.42 -16.54
CA ARG A 91 -1.08 -10.16 -16.34
C ARG A 91 -2.54 -10.22 -16.80
N ASP A 92 -2.81 -10.97 -17.85
CA ASP A 92 -4.14 -11.21 -18.44
C ASP A 92 -5.03 -12.13 -17.59
N LYS A 93 -4.44 -12.92 -16.68
CA LYS A 93 -5.17 -13.79 -15.75
C LYS A 93 -5.68 -13.05 -14.51
N ILE A 94 -5.22 -11.81 -14.29
CA ILE A 94 -5.65 -11.00 -13.15
C ILE A 94 -6.99 -10.32 -13.49
N PRO A 95 -8.08 -10.63 -12.76
CA PRO A 95 -9.41 -10.12 -13.07
C PRO A 95 -9.54 -8.60 -12.87
N SER A 96 -8.86 -8.05 -11.86
CA SER A 96 -8.80 -6.62 -11.61
C SER A 96 -7.49 -6.26 -10.90
N PHE A 97 -6.98 -5.07 -11.21
CA PHE A 97 -5.83 -4.48 -10.54
C PHE A 97 -6.20 -3.05 -10.16
N THR A 98 -6.34 -2.80 -8.86
CA THR A 98 -6.79 -1.52 -8.32
C THR A 98 -5.70 -0.87 -7.46
N PHE A 99 -5.56 0.45 -7.59
CA PHE A 99 -4.74 1.32 -6.77
C PHE A 99 -5.64 2.16 -5.86
N VAL A 100 -5.50 2.03 -4.53
CA VAL A 100 -6.32 2.77 -3.55
C VAL A 100 -5.42 3.66 -2.71
N THR A 101 -5.65 4.97 -2.73
CA THR A 101 -4.82 5.92 -1.98
C THR A 101 -5.65 6.94 -1.19
N SER A 102 -5.15 7.34 -0.04
CA SER A 102 -5.68 8.47 0.73
C SER A 102 -5.26 9.83 0.17
N GLU A 103 -4.43 9.87 -0.87
CA GLU A 103 -4.10 11.13 -1.55
C GLU A 103 -5.34 11.77 -2.17
N PRO A 104 -5.43 13.11 -2.21
CA PRO A 104 -6.55 13.81 -2.84
C PRO A 104 -6.57 13.67 -4.37
N TYR A 105 -5.40 13.51 -4.98
CA TYR A 105 -5.21 13.20 -6.39
C TYR A 105 -3.93 12.37 -6.54
N LEU A 106 -3.81 11.61 -7.64
CA LEU A 106 -2.64 10.77 -7.85
C LEU A 106 -1.36 11.60 -7.96
N GLY A 107 -0.29 11.15 -7.30
CA GLY A 107 0.98 11.85 -7.33
C GLY A 107 1.04 13.10 -6.47
N HIS A 108 0.10 13.27 -5.52
CA HIS A 108 0.19 14.26 -4.45
C HIS A 108 1.39 13.96 -3.52
N LEU A 109 1.69 12.68 -3.31
CA LEU A 109 2.84 12.12 -2.58
C LEU A 109 3.00 12.62 -1.13
N GLY A 110 1.95 13.22 -0.57
CA GLY A 110 1.98 13.86 0.75
C GLY A 110 2.62 15.25 0.77
N ILE A 111 3.05 15.76 -0.39
CA ILE A 111 3.84 17.00 -0.54
C ILE A 111 3.22 17.97 -1.55
N GLN A 112 1.91 17.86 -1.82
CA GLN A 112 1.18 18.70 -2.77
C GLN A 112 1.67 18.57 -4.23
N GLY A 113 2.24 17.40 -4.56
CA GLY A 113 2.82 17.12 -5.87
C GLY A 113 4.20 17.73 -6.06
N VAL A 114 4.95 17.19 -7.03
CA VAL A 114 6.29 17.66 -7.38
C VAL A 114 6.50 17.55 -8.89
N GLY A 115 6.77 18.68 -9.55
CA GLY A 115 6.82 18.73 -11.01
C GLY A 115 5.52 18.24 -11.63
N ASP A 116 5.61 17.29 -12.58
CA ASP A 116 4.46 16.62 -13.19
C ASP A 116 4.22 15.22 -12.61
N SER A 117 4.41 15.04 -11.29
CA SER A 117 4.14 13.76 -10.61
C SER A 117 2.72 13.26 -10.90
N THR A 118 1.74 14.16 -10.92
CA THR A 118 0.34 13.83 -11.23
C THR A 118 0.18 13.25 -12.64
N GLY A 119 0.66 13.93 -13.67
CA GLY A 119 0.53 13.46 -15.06
C GLY A 119 1.27 12.15 -15.30
N ILE A 120 2.51 12.06 -14.82
CA ILE A 120 3.38 10.89 -15.00
C ILE A 120 2.80 9.66 -14.29
N LEU A 121 2.41 9.76 -13.02
CA LEU A 121 1.91 8.61 -12.26
C LEU A 121 0.52 8.19 -12.72
N THR A 122 -0.37 9.15 -13.05
CA THR A 122 -1.68 8.83 -13.64
C THR A 122 -1.53 8.09 -14.95
N LYS A 123 -0.64 8.55 -15.83
CA LYS A 123 -0.37 7.89 -17.11
C LYS A 123 0.24 6.50 -16.90
N GLY A 124 1.20 6.35 -16.00
CA GLY A 124 1.84 5.07 -15.69
C GLY A 124 0.85 4.01 -15.22
N LEU A 125 -0.02 4.35 -14.25
CA LEU A 125 -1.07 3.43 -13.77
C LEU A 125 -2.02 3.04 -14.91
N LYS A 126 -2.41 4.00 -15.75
CA LYS A 126 -3.30 3.76 -16.91
C LYS A 126 -2.64 2.83 -17.95
N GLU A 127 -1.36 3.01 -18.26
CA GLU A 127 -0.62 2.16 -19.21
C GLU A 127 -0.47 0.70 -18.71
N GLU A 128 -0.48 0.50 -17.40
CA GLU A 128 -0.49 -0.83 -16.77
C GLU A 128 -1.90 -1.42 -16.60
N GLY A 129 -2.94 -0.68 -16.99
CA GLY A 129 -4.35 -1.07 -16.83
C GLY A 129 -4.74 -1.20 -15.36
N ILE A 130 -4.22 -0.33 -14.51
CA ILE A 130 -4.52 -0.27 -13.08
C ILE A 130 -5.58 0.82 -12.85
N GLU A 131 -6.74 0.43 -12.34
CA GLU A 131 -7.80 1.35 -11.94
C GLU A 131 -7.42 2.05 -10.63
N ALA A 132 -7.59 3.37 -10.52
CA ALA A 132 -7.11 4.10 -9.36
C ALA A 132 -8.22 4.92 -8.67
N HIS A 133 -8.25 4.89 -7.34
CA HIS A 133 -9.17 5.66 -6.51
C HIS A 133 -8.40 6.51 -5.49
N THR A 134 -8.73 7.80 -5.47
CA THR A 134 -8.16 8.81 -4.56
C THR A 134 -9.20 9.22 -3.52
N ASN A 135 -8.78 9.96 -2.50
CA ASN A 135 -9.59 10.31 -1.33
C ASN A 135 -10.23 9.07 -0.67
N CYS A 136 -9.49 7.96 -0.60
CA CYS A 136 -9.99 6.72 -0.02
C CYS A 136 -9.46 6.52 1.41
N LYS A 137 -10.35 6.09 2.30
CA LYS A 137 -10.02 5.50 3.59
C LYS A 137 -10.48 4.05 3.62
N ILE A 138 -9.61 3.15 4.04
CA ILE A 138 -9.95 1.75 4.27
C ILE A 138 -10.44 1.65 5.72
N THR A 139 -11.65 1.12 5.91
CA THR A 139 -12.31 1.07 7.22
C THR A 139 -12.04 -0.24 7.95
N LYS A 140 -11.97 -1.35 7.21
CA LYS A 140 -11.57 -2.68 7.70
C LYS A 140 -11.21 -3.61 6.54
N VAL A 141 -10.56 -4.71 6.88
CA VAL A 141 -10.35 -5.87 6.01
C VAL A 141 -11.01 -7.07 6.70
N GLU A 142 -11.92 -7.74 6.01
CA GLU A 142 -12.69 -8.86 6.59
C GLU A 142 -13.10 -9.81 5.47
N ASP A 143 -13.01 -11.12 5.71
CA ASP A 143 -13.42 -12.18 4.77
C ASP A 143 -12.84 -12.04 3.36
N GLY A 144 -11.55 -11.69 3.27
CA GLY A 144 -10.86 -11.49 1.99
C GLY A 144 -11.29 -10.23 1.22
N LYS A 145 -12.05 -9.33 1.84
CA LYS A 145 -12.55 -8.09 1.24
C LYS A 145 -11.97 -6.87 1.93
N MET A 146 -11.66 -5.85 1.13
CA MET A 146 -11.27 -4.53 1.61
C MET A 146 -12.50 -3.61 1.59
N PHE A 147 -12.84 -2.99 2.72
CA PHE A 147 -13.96 -2.06 2.83
C PHE A 147 -13.45 -0.62 2.69
N VAL A 148 -13.70 -0.01 1.55
CA VAL A 148 -13.19 1.32 1.18
C VAL A 148 -14.33 2.35 1.25
N THR A 149 -14.05 3.48 1.90
CA THR A 149 -14.91 4.67 1.89
C THR A 149 -14.18 5.78 1.15
N GLN A 150 -14.76 6.27 0.06
CA GLN A 150 -14.29 7.47 -0.60
C GLN A 150 -14.90 8.70 0.09
N VAL A 151 -14.08 9.71 0.35
CA VAL A 151 -14.50 10.96 1.00
C VAL A 151 -14.41 12.14 0.05
N ASN A 152 -15.16 13.20 0.32
CA ASN A 152 -15.03 14.48 -0.37
C ASN A 152 -13.81 15.27 0.15
N ASP A 153 -13.56 16.45 -0.42
CA ASP A 153 -12.42 17.31 -0.04
C ASP A 153 -12.46 17.80 1.42
N LYS A 154 -13.60 17.67 2.10
CA LYS A 154 -13.76 17.98 3.53
C LYS A 154 -13.57 16.76 4.43
N GLY A 155 -13.31 15.58 3.86
CA GLY A 155 -13.21 14.32 4.59
C GLY A 155 -14.57 13.72 4.99
N GLU A 156 -15.66 14.20 4.41
CA GLU A 156 -17.02 13.70 4.63
C GLU A 156 -17.36 12.62 3.59
N VAL A 157 -18.26 11.68 3.94
CA VAL A 157 -18.75 10.61 3.04
C VAL A 157 -19.87 11.13 2.15
#